data_AF-A0AA49GDP1-F1
#
_entry.id   AF-A0AA49GDP1-F1
#
_cell.length_a   1.000
_cell.length_b   1.000
_cell.length_c   1.000
_cell.angle_alpha   90.00
_cell.angle_beta   90.00
_cell.angle_gamma   90.00
#
_symmetry.space_group_name_H-M   'P 1'
#
loop_
_entity.id
_entity.type
_entity.pdbx_description
1 polymer ?
#
loop_
_entity_poly.entity_id
_entity_poly.type
_entity_poly.pdbx_seq_one_letter_code
_entity_poly.pdbx_strand_id
1 'polypeptide(L)' 'MPKFTIVFNDDSTKEIKAESKNEMIKNFSIEDATAFQADVKEIRWEEGNFCCIETISSGKISKTLSELMEK' A
#
# COMPACT_ATOMS: atom_id res chain seq x y z
N MET A 1 -13.70 5.49 -2.16
CA MET A 1 -12.90 4.36 -1.63
C MET A 1 -11.46 4.53 -2.08
N PRO A 2 -10.50 4.67 -1.15
CA PRO A 2 -9.10 4.74 -1.49
C PRO A 2 -8.64 3.43 -2.15
N LYS A 3 -7.71 3.56 -3.11
CA LYS A 3 -7.09 2.45 -3.80
C LYS A 3 -5.72 2.23 -3.18
N PHE A 4 -5.46 1.00 -2.76
CA PHE A 4 -4.16 0.59 -2.25
C PHE A 4 -3.47 -0.28 -3.29
N THR A 5 -2.20 -0.05 -3.51
CA THR A 5 -1.35 -0.87 -4.37
C THR A 5 -0.31 -1.54 -3.50
N ILE A 6 -0.33 -2.86 -3.45
CA ILE A 6 0.63 -3.67 -2.72
C ILE A 6 1.71 -4.06 -3.72
N VAL A 7 2.96 -3.75 -3.38
CA VAL A 7 4.14 -4.17 -4.15
C VAL A 7 4.80 -5.30 -3.38
N PHE A 8 5.00 -6.42 -4.06
CA PHE A 8 5.64 -7.61 -3.49
C PHE A 8 7.15 -7.57 -3.68
N ASN A 9 7.85 -8.47 -2.98
CA ASN A 9 9.31 -8.62 -3.11
C ASN A 9 9.75 -9.13 -4.49
N ASP A 10 8.86 -9.75 -5.26
CA ASP A 10 9.10 -10.13 -6.66
C ASP A 10 8.81 -8.98 -7.65
N ASP A 11 8.53 -7.78 -7.15
CA ASP A 11 8.13 -6.58 -7.90
C ASP A 11 6.76 -6.70 -8.62
N SER A 12 6.01 -7.79 -8.40
CA SER A 12 4.60 -7.84 -8.76
C SER A 12 3.78 -6.85 -7.94
N THR A 13 2.62 -6.47 -8.48
CA THR A 13 1.71 -5.51 -7.83
C THR A 13 0.30 -6.03 -7.76
N LYS A 14 -0.37 -5.84 -6.62
CA LYS A 14 -1.79 -6.16 -6.43
C LYS A 14 -2.55 -4.94 -5.94
N GLU A 15 -3.63 -4.61 -6.62
CA GLU A 15 -4.46 -3.47 -6.28
C GLU A 15 -5.65 -3.93 -5.43
N ILE A 16 -5.84 -3.31 -4.27
CA ILE A 16 -6.91 -3.61 -3.33
C ILE A 16 -7.71 -2.34 -3.05
N LYS A 17 -9.02 -2.44 -3.22
CA LYS A 17 -9.96 -1.41 -2.77
C LYS A 17 -10.39 -1.75 -1.35
N ALA A 18 -10.20 -0.81 -0.43
CA ALA A 18 -10.60 -0.94 0.95
C ALA A 18 -11.01 0.43 1.49
N GLU A 19 -11.81 0.49 2.55
CA GLU A 19 -12.20 1.78 3.13
C GLU A 19 -11.09 2.37 4.01
N SER A 20 -10.14 1.54 4.45
CA SER A 20 -9.02 1.93 5.29
C SER A 20 -7.83 0.98 5.13
N LYS A 21 -6.62 1.43 5.48
CA LYS A 21 -5.41 0.61 5.49
C LYS A 21 -5.58 -0.67 6.33
N ASN A 22 -6.20 -0.55 7.50
CA ASN A 22 -6.40 -1.69 8.40
C ASN A 22 -7.35 -2.74 7.80
N GLU A 23 -8.37 -2.29 7.06
CA GLU A 23 -9.24 -3.16 6.29
C GLU A 23 -8.52 -3.78 5.09
N MET A 24 -7.65 -3.03 4.41
CA MET A 24 -6.83 -3.55 3.33
C MET A 24 -5.91 -4.66 3.82
N ILE A 25 -5.21 -4.44 4.93
CA ILE A 25 -4.36 -5.46 5.57
C ILE A 25 -5.21 -6.65 5.97
N LYS A 26 -6.39 -6.45 6.55
CA LYS A 26 -7.30 -7.56 6.87
C LYS A 26 -7.72 -8.32 5.62
N ASN A 27 -8.13 -7.64 4.56
CA ASN A 27 -8.54 -8.24 3.29
C ASN A 27 -7.42 -9.01 2.61
N PHE A 28 -6.17 -8.60 2.82
CA PHE A 28 -4.99 -9.33 2.33
C PHE A 28 -4.58 -10.48 3.27
N SER A 29 -4.58 -10.25 4.57
CA SER A 29 -4.12 -11.18 5.62
C SER A 29 -5.16 -12.23 6.02
N ILE A 30 -6.35 -12.24 5.39
CA ILE A 30 -7.32 -13.34 5.54
C ILE A 30 -6.74 -14.66 5.02
N GLU A 31 -5.71 -14.63 4.15
CA GLU A 31 -5.07 -15.84 3.64
C GLU A 31 -3.81 -16.25 4.41
N ASP A 32 -2.91 -15.34 4.80
CA ASP A 32 -1.76 -15.65 5.66
C ASP A 32 -1.06 -14.37 6.20
N ALA A 33 -1.26 -14.03 7.48
CA ALA A 33 -0.71 -12.80 8.07
C ALA A 33 0.83 -12.79 8.18
N THR A 34 1.45 -13.96 8.23
CA THR A 34 2.91 -14.15 8.22
C THR A 34 3.51 -13.95 6.84
N ALA A 35 2.81 -14.36 5.79
CA ALA A 35 3.17 -14.07 4.40
C ALA A 35 3.16 -12.57 4.11
N PHE A 36 2.25 -11.78 4.71
CA PHE A 36 2.20 -10.33 4.46
C PHE A 36 3.56 -9.65 4.70
N GLN A 37 4.20 -9.88 5.84
CA GLN A 37 5.48 -9.25 6.15
C GLN A 37 6.66 -9.86 5.36
N ALA A 38 6.53 -11.10 4.89
CA ALA A 38 7.57 -11.80 4.16
C ALA A 38 7.53 -11.53 2.64
N ASP A 39 6.34 -11.33 2.09
CA ASP A 39 6.10 -11.20 0.64
C ASP A 39 5.86 -9.76 0.21
N VAL A 40 5.38 -8.89 1.10
CA VAL A 40 5.11 -7.48 0.77
C VAL A 40 6.35 -6.62 1.01
N LYS A 41 6.78 -5.92 -0.03
CA LYS A 41 7.85 -4.92 -0.01
C LYS A 41 7.33 -3.58 0.52
N GLU A 42 6.24 -3.10 -0.08
CA GLU A 42 5.66 -1.80 0.25
C GLU A 42 4.17 -1.71 -0.09
N ILE A 43 3.46 -0.83 0.62
CA ILE A 43 2.08 -0.45 0.32
C ILE A 43 2.07 0.98 -0.17
N ARG A 44 1.42 1.23 -1.32
CA ARG A 44 1.20 2.57 -1.86
C ARG A 44 -0.29 2.91 -1.82
N TRP A 45 -0.63 4.13 -1.44
CA TRP A 45 -2.00 4.62 -1.50
C TRP A 45 -2.06 6.11 -1.74
N GLU A 46 -3.17 6.55 -2.32
CA GLU A 46 -3.45 7.96 -2.52
C GLU A 46 -4.32 8.49 -1.39
N GLU A 47 -3.87 9.57 -0.76
CA GLU A 47 -4.56 10.26 0.32
C GLU A 47 -4.63 11.75 -0.02
N GLY A 48 -5.74 12.16 -0.63
CA GLY A 48 -5.89 13.53 -1.16
C GLY A 48 -4.89 13.81 -2.28
N ASN A 49 -4.02 14.81 -2.09
CA ASN A 49 -2.97 15.20 -3.04
C ASN A 49 -1.61 14.53 -2.74
N PHE A 50 -1.59 13.46 -1.95
CA PHE A 50 -0.36 12.79 -1.54
C PHE A 50 -0.36 11.33 -1.99
N CYS A 51 0.79 10.90 -2.50
CA CYS A 51 1.15 9.50 -2.65
C CYS A 51 1.87 9.06 -1.38
N CYS A 52 1.20 8.22 -0.59
CA CYS A 52 1.76 7.60 0.59
C CYS A 52 2.37 6.25 0.20
N ILE A 53 3.60 6.00 0.66
CA ILE A 53 4.34 4.76 0.45
C ILE A 53 4.80 4.27 1.81
N GLU A 54 4.38 3.10 2.22
CA GLU A 54 4.86 2.45 3.43
C GLU A 54 5.72 1.24 3.09
N THR A 55 6.98 1.26 3.50
CA THR A 55 7.87 0.11 3.40
C THR A 55 7.60 -0.84 4.57
N ILE A 56 7.14 -2.06 4.28
CA ILE A 56 6.70 -3.01 5.31
C ILE A 56 7.84 -3.49 6.19
N SER A 57 9.01 -3.76 5.59
CA SER A 57 10.20 -4.22 6.32
C SER A 57 10.73 -3.20 7.34
N SER A 58 10.46 -1.91 7.13
CA SER A 58 10.94 -0.83 8.01
C SER A 58 9.83 -0.15 8.82
N GLY A 59 8.55 -0.37 8.47
CA GLY A 59 7.42 0.41 8.98
C GLY A 59 7.48 1.91 8.66
N LYS A 60 8.37 2.34 7.76
CA LYS A 60 8.54 3.76 7.41
C LYS A 60 7.50 4.16 6.39
N ILE A 61 6.84 5.29 6.65
CA ILE A 61 5.89 5.91 5.73
C ILE A 61 6.53 7.15 5.11
N SER A 62 6.67 7.13 3.80
CA SER A 62 7.04 8.27 2.97
C SER A 62 5.78 8.86 2.33
N LYS A 63 5.54 10.15 2.54
CA LYS A 63 4.47 10.88 1.85
C LYS A 63 5.12 11.80 0.82
N THR A 64 4.79 11.59 -0.45
CA THR A 64 5.21 12.46 -1.54
C THR A 64 3.98 13.24 -2.00
N LEU A 65 4.14 14.53 -2.29
CA LEU A 65 3.09 15.26 -3.01
C LEU A 65 2.88 14.56 -4.35
N SER A 66 1.68 14.04 -4.57
CA SER A 66 1.25 13.73 -5.91
C SER A 66 1.15 15.07 -6.61
N GLU A 67 2.17 15.45 -7.36
CA GLU A 67 2.04 16.45 -8.41
C GLU A 67 1.01 15.89 -9.40
N LEU A 68 -0.27 16.08 -9.07
CA LEU A 68 -1.30 16.25 -10.08
C LEU A 68 -0.76 17.38 -10.94
N MET A 69 -0.20 17.01 -12.08
CA MET A 69 0.19 17.94 -13.12
C MET A 69 -1.05 18.77 -13.45
N GLU A 70 -1.20 19.91 -12.79
CA GLU A 70 -1.96 21.02 -13.32
C GLU A 70 -1.16 21.52 -14.53
N LYS A 71 -1.50 21.00 -15.72
CA LYS A 71 -1.44 21.74 -16.98
C LYS A 71 -2.18 21.02 -18.10
#